data_AF-A0AA41QF86-F1
#
_entry.id   AF-A0AA41QF86-F1
#
_cell.length_a   1.000
_cell.length_b   1.000
_cell.length_c   1.000
_cell.angle_alpha   90.00
_cell.angle_beta   90.00
_cell.angle_gamma   90.00
#
_symmetry.space_group_name_H-M   'P 1'
#
loop_
_entity.id
_entity.type
_entity.pdbx_description
1 polymer ?
#
loop_
_entity_poly.entity_id
_entity_poly.type
_entity_poly.pdbx_seq_one_letter_code
_entity_poly.pdbx_strand_id
1 'polypeptide(L)'
;MESLTEQHEVSGPVVYGYLRLPNLPAAKQHALTTAMNHYCADHELVLGGLFREISATPEAAFAGLLQALRAHRSYGVVVPAANHLGTKDIAAARRRLIDATGARLLLMVGERQLVVTDHAPRR
;
A
#
# COMPACT_ATOMS: atom_id res chain seq x y z
N MET A 1 6.94 -42.45 5.19
CA MET A 1 7.12 -41.28 4.31
C MET A 1 6.54 -40.10 5.05
N GLU A 2 7.39 -39.37 5.74
CA GLU A 2 7.00 -38.18 6.48
C GLU A 2 7.03 -37.03 5.47
N SER A 3 5.86 -36.51 5.11
CA SER A 3 5.77 -35.38 4.18
C SER A 3 6.43 -34.17 4.82
N LEU A 4 7.47 -33.65 4.18
CA LEU A 4 8.12 -32.39 4.54
C LEU A 4 7.03 -31.33 4.80
N THR A 5 7.00 -30.76 5.99
CA THR A 5 6.18 -29.59 6.34
C THR A 5 6.59 -28.32 5.58
N GLU A 6 7.53 -28.43 4.64
CA GLU A 6 8.16 -27.36 3.87
C GLU A 6 7.36 -26.94 2.61
N GLN A 7 6.20 -27.56 2.36
CA GLN A 7 5.31 -27.24 1.22
C GLN A 7 4.00 -26.56 1.61
N HIS A 8 3.90 -25.97 2.80
CA HIS A 8 2.74 -25.12 3.10
C HIS A 8 2.86 -23.80 2.32
N GLU A 9 1.89 -23.54 1.44
CA GLU A 9 1.71 -22.24 0.78
C GLU A 9 1.64 -21.15 1.85
N VAL A 10 2.74 -20.40 2.01
CA VAL A 10 2.78 -19.29 2.96
C VAL A 10 2.08 -18.13 2.27
N SER A 11 0.83 -17.86 2.65
CA SER A 11 0.13 -16.67 2.15
C SER A 11 1.00 -15.45 2.36
N GLY A 12 1.25 -14.73 1.27
CA GLY A 12 2.05 -13.51 1.28
C GLY A 12 1.50 -12.45 2.24
N PRO A 13 2.33 -11.46 2.61
CA PRO A 13 1.91 -10.40 3.54
C PRO A 13 0.67 -9.66 3.01
N VAL A 14 -0.36 -9.56 3.86
CA VAL A 14 -1.61 -8.89 3.51
C VAL A 14 -1.38 -7.37 3.47
N VAL A 15 -1.75 -6.76 2.36
CA VAL A 15 -1.70 -5.31 2.14
C VAL A 15 -3.06 -4.77 1.72
N TYR A 16 -3.30 -3.48 1.97
CA TYR A 16 -4.45 -2.77 1.42
C TYR A 16 -4.02 -1.77 0.36
N GLY A 17 -4.81 -1.63 -0.70
CA GLY A 17 -4.57 -0.67 -1.76
C GLY A 17 -5.29 0.65 -1.51
N TYR A 18 -4.65 1.78 -1.81
CA TYR A 18 -5.31 3.08 -1.81
C TYR A 18 -5.09 3.84 -3.12
N LEU A 19 -6.19 4.27 -3.73
CA LEU A 19 -6.21 5.02 -4.99
C LEU A 19 -7.06 6.27 -4.84
N ARG A 20 -6.42 7.45 -4.98
CA ARG A 20 -7.14 8.71 -5.17
C ARG A 20 -7.28 8.97 -6.67
N LEU A 21 -8.51 9.04 -7.16
CA LEU A 21 -8.87 9.06 -8.59
C LEU A 21 -9.83 10.22 -8.98
N PRO A 22 -9.68 11.45 -8.41
CA PRO A 22 -10.60 12.52 -8.70
C PRO A 22 -10.51 12.89 -10.18
N ASN A 23 -11.66 12.97 -10.84
CA ASN A 23 -11.78 13.38 -12.25
C ASN A 23 -11.02 12.46 -13.24
N LEU A 24 -10.65 11.23 -12.86
CA LEU A 24 -10.06 10.28 -13.80
C LEU A 24 -11.14 9.59 -14.64
N PRO A 25 -10.98 9.45 -15.96
CA PRO A 25 -11.87 8.64 -16.79
C PRO A 25 -11.93 7.19 -16.31
N ALA A 26 -13.09 6.55 -16.42
CA ALA A 26 -13.33 5.18 -15.95
C ALA A 26 -12.29 4.17 -16.47
N ALA A 27 -11.89 4.28 -17.74
CA ALA A 27 -10.85 3.45 -18.33
C ALA A 27 -9.49 3.56 -17.60
N LYS A 28 -9.10 4.77 -17.19
CA LYS A 28 -7.87 4.99 -16.40
C LYS A 28 -8.01 4.46 -14.97
N GLN A 29 -9.19 4.58 -14.36
CA GLN A 29 -9.46 4.01 -13.03
C GLN A 29 -9.33 2.48 -13.04
N HIS A 30 -9.88 1.84 -14.07
CA HIS A 30 -9.75 0.40 -14.28
C HIS A 30 -8.30 -0.01 -14.50
N ALA A 31 -7.58 0.67 -15.40
CA ALA A 31 -6.17 0.39 -15.66
C ALA A 31 -5.29 0.49 -14.40
N LEU A 32 -5.50 1.51 -13.55
CA LEU A 32 -4.77 1.64 -12.27
C LEU A 32 -5.12 0.54 -11.27
N THR A 33 -6.39 0.13 -11.22
CA THR A 33 -6.83 -0.99 -10.39
C THR A 33 -6.17 -2.29 -10.85
N THR A 34 -6.14 -2.55 -12.14
CA THR A 34 -5.48 -3.72 -12.74
C THR A 34 -3.98 -3.69 -12.47
N ALA A 35 -3.32 -2.55 -12.68
CA ALA A 35 -1.90 -2.39 -12.37
C ALA A 35 -1.58 -2.64 -10.89
N MET A 36 -2.46 -2.23 -9.97
CA MET A 36 -2.30 -2.51 -8.54
C MET A 36 -2.37 -4.01 -8.23
N ASN A 37 -3.32 -4.72 -8.84
CA ASN A 37 -3.42 -6.17 -8.67
C ASN A 37 -2.17 -6.89 -9.21
N HIS A 38 -1.69 -6.49 -10.39
CA HIS A 38 -0.46 -7.04 -10.96
C HIS A 38 0.76 -6.74 -10.09
N TYR A 39 0.90 -5.52 -9.59
CA TYR A 39 1.98 -5.16 -8.67
C TYR A 39 1.95 -6.04 -7.42
N CYS A 40 0.79 -6.20 -6.77
CA CYS A 40 0.70 -7.06 -5.60
C CYS A 40 1.06 -8.51 -5.93
N ALA A 41 0.58 -9.04 -7.06
CA ALA A 41 0.90 -10.41 -7.48
C ALA A 41 2.40 -10.61 -7.76
N ASP A 42 3.04 -9.68 -8.48
CA ASP A 42 4.47 -9.73 -8.83
C ASP A 42 5.38 -9.65 -7.59
N HIS A 43 4.91 -8.94 -6.56
CA HIS A 43 5.60 -8.79 -5.29
C HIS A 43 5.14 -9.76 -4.19
N GLU A 44 4.39 -10.81 -4.54
CA GLU A 44 3.89 -11.84 -3.61
C GLU A 44 3.10 -11.24 -2.43
N LEU A 45 2.40 -10.12 -2.66
CA LEU A 45 1.54 -9.44 -1.69
C LEU A 45 0.09 -9.89 -1.89
N VAL A 46 -0.62 -10.14 -0.78
CA VAL A 46 -2.05 -10.44 -0.82
C VAL A 46 -2.85 -9.15 -0.66
N LEU A 47 -3.56 -8.72 -1.71
CA LEU A 47 -4.40 -7.53 -1.66
C LEU A 47 -5.71 -7.83 -0.90
N GLY A 48 -5.79 -7.42 0.37
CA GLY A 48 -6.96 -7.63 1.23
C GLY A 48 -8.15 -6.71 0.92
N GLY A 49 -7.92 -5.65 0.16
CA GLY A 49 -8.97 -4.72 -0.25
C GLY A 49 -8.41 -3.47 -0.91
N LEU A 50 -9.26 -2.82 -1.72
CA LEU A 50 -8.89 -1.62 -2.48
C LEU A 50 -9.82 -0.45 -2.15
N PHE A 51 -9.25 0.58 -1.54
CA PHE A 51 -9.93 1.80 -1.16
C PHE A 51 -9.76 2.86 -2.25
N ARG A 52 -10.88 3.31 -2.84
CA ARG A 52 -10.88 4.24 -3.97
C ARG A 52 -11.59 5.53 -3.58
N GLU A 53 -10.85 6.64 -3.63
CA GLU A 53 -11.41 7.97 -3.46
C GLU A 53 -11.73 8.56 -4.83
N ILE A 54 -12.99 8.47 -5.25
CA ILE A 54 -13.46 8.94 -6.56
C ILE A 54 -13.82 10.44 -6.49
N SER A 55 -14.26 10.90 -5.32
CA SER A 55 -14.66 12.29 -5.10
C SER A 55 -13.48 13.18 -4.71
N ALA A 56 -13.60 14.48 -5.03
CA ALA A 56 -12.59 15.47 -4.66
C ALA A 56 -12.55 15.73 -3.15
N THR A 57 -13.69 15.55 -2.46
CA THR A 57 -13.83 15.60 -1.00
C THR A 57 -13.17 14.37 -0.38
N PRO A 58 -12.01 14.52 0.28
CA PRO A 58 -11.10 13.41 0.51
C PRO A 58 -11.18 12.90 1.94
N GLU A 59 -12.07 11.97 2.27
CA GLU A 59 -12.15 11.50 3.66
C GLU A 59 -12.67 10.07 3.85
N ALA A 60 -13.72 9.66 3.14
CA ALA A 60 -14.38 8.39 3.43
C ALA A 60 -13.51 7.15 3.12
N ALA A 61 -12.87 7.11 1.93
CA ALA A 61 -12.06 5.95 1.57
C ALA A 61 -10.78 5.86 2.40
N PHE A 62 -10.14 7.00 2.70
CA PHE A 62 -8.95 7.01 3.54
C PHE A 62 -9.25 6.67 5.00
N ALA A 63 -10.36 7.14 5.56
CA ALA A 63 -10.79 6.74 6.89
C ALA A 63 -11.08 5.23 6.96
N GLY A 64 -11.79 4.69 5.95
CA GLY A 64 -12.04 3.25 5.85
C GLY A 64 -10.75 2.42 5.79
N LEU A 65 -9.74 2.90 5.04
CA LEU A 65 -8.41 2.29 5.01
C LEU A 65 -7.79 2.25 6.41
N LEU A 66 -7.75 3.37 7.14
CA LEU A 66 -7.17 3.41 8.48
C LEU A 66 -7.89 2.45 9.45
N GLN A 67 -9.21 2.32 9.32
CA GLN A 67 -9.97 1.37 10.12
C GLN A 67 -9.59 -0.07 9.79
N ALA A 68 -9.43 -0.41 8.51
CA ALA A 68 -8.99 -1.74 8.08
C ALA A 68 -7.57 -2.06 8.58
N LEU A 69 -6.64 -1.10 8.51
CA LEU A 69 -5.27 -1.25 9.02
C LEU A 69 -5.21 -1.48 10.54
N ARG A 70 -6.13 -0.89 11.29
CA ARG A 70 -6.23 -1.07 12.74
C ARG A 70 -6.90 -2.38 13.11
N ALA A 71 -7.90 -2.80 12.35
CA ALA A 71 -8.66 -4.02 12.59
C ALA A 71 -7.85 -5.28 12.23
N HIS A 72 -7.06 -5.21 11.16
CA HIS A 72 -6.26 -6.33 10.67
C HIS A 72 -4.79 -5.95 10.76
N ARG A 73 -3.98 -6.76 11.46
CA ARG A 73 -2.52 -6.66 11.43
C ARG A 73 -2.02 -6.97 10.02
N SER A 74 -2.07 -5.94 9.18
CA SER A 74 -1.65 -5.94 7.80
C SER A 74 -0.21 -5.47 7.72
N TYR A 75 0.49 -5.94 6.69
CA TYR A 75 1.88 -5.55 6.44
C TYR A 75 1.98 -4.08 6.04
N GLY A 76 1.05 -3.60 5.22
CA GLY A 76 1.16 -2.28 4.67
C GLY A 76 0.02 -1.81 3.77
N VAL A 77 0.23 -0.60 3.25
CA VAL A 77 -0.60 0.04 2.24
C VAL A 77 0.22 0.18 0.96
N VAL A 78 -0.34 -0.24 -0.16
CA VAL A 78 0.22 0.03 -1.49
C VAL A 78 -0.48 1.24 -2.11
N VAL A 79 0.30 2.20 -2.60
CA VAL A 79 -0.20 3.32 -3.42
C VAL A 79 0.65 3.47 -4.69
N PRO A 80 0.10 3.95 -5.82
CA PRO A 80 0.88 4.08 -7.04
C PRO A 80 2.05 5.08 -6.90
N ALA A 81 1.78 6.22 -6.27
CA ALA A 81 2.74 7.30 -6.01
C ALA A 81 2.29 8.17 -4.84
N ALA A 82 3.19 8.99 -4.28
CA ALA A 82 2.91 9.83 -3.11
C ALA A 82 1.76 10.83 -3.32
N ASN A 83 1.57 11.33 -4.54
CA ASN A 83 0.48 12.25 -4.90
C ASN A 83 -0.92 11.61 -4.77
N HIS A 84 -1.03 10.28 -4.74
CA HIS A 84 -2.29 9.60 -4.43
C HIS A 84 -2.69 9.79 -2.98
N LEU A 85 -1.77 10.09 -2.06
CA LEU A 85 -2.15 10.43 -0.69
C LEU A 85 -2.76 11.84 -0.61
N GLY A 86 -2.41 12.75 -1.51
CA GLY A 86 -2.93 14.11 -1.53
C GLY A 86 -1.90 15.12 -2.02
N THR A 87 -2.18 16.41 -1.79
CA THR A 87 -1.16 17.46 -1.88
C THR A 87 -0.04 17.21 -0.86
N LYS A 88 1.11 17.88 -0.99
CA LYS A 88 2.31 17.60 -0.17
C LYS A 88 2.02 17.53 1.34
N ASP A 89 1.33 18.54 1.89
CA ASP A 89 1.01 18.59 3.32
C ASP A 89 0.01 17.50 3.73
N ILE A 90 -0.99 17.25 2.90
CA ILE A 90 -1.98 16.18 3.13
C ILE A 90 -1.33 14.81 3.05
N ALA A 91 -0.43 14.59 2.09
CA ALA A 91 0.30 13.35 1.91
C ALA A 91 1.21 13.07 3.11
N ALA A 92 1.91 14.08 3.63
CA ALA A 92 2.73 13.96 4.83
C ALA A 92 1.88 13.62 6.07
N ALA A 93 0.74 14.30 6.26
CA ALA A 93 -0.18 13.99 7.35
C ALA A 93 -0.72 12.55 7.26
N ARG A 94 -1.16 12.13 6.07
CA ARG A 94 -1.68 10.78 5.84
C ARG A 94 -0.61 9.70 5.96
N ARG A 95 0.63 9.96 5.55
CA ARG A 95 1.78 9.08 5.81
C ARG A 95 1.95 8.83 7.31
N ARG A 96 1.93 9.89 8.13
CA ARG A 96 2.05 9.76 9.60
C ARG A 96 0.91 8.95 10.20
N LEU A 97 -0.32 9.13 9.69
CA LEU A 97 -1.47 8.35 10.15
C LEU A 97 -1.35 6.86 9.83
N ILE A 98 -0.82 6.51 8.66
CA ILE A 98 -0.53 5.11 8.28
C ILE A 98 0.59 4.54 9.15
N ASP A 99 1.68 5.29 9.33
CA ASP A 99 2.81 4.88 10.17
C ASP A 99 2.38 4.60 11.62
N ALA A 100 1.47 5.44 12.16
CA ALA A 100 0.89 5.27 13.48
C ALA A 100 0.05 3.98 13.63
N THR A 101 -0.37 3.32 12.54
CA THR A 101 -1.00 1.98 12.63
C THR A 101 0.03 0.85 12.66
N GLY A 102 1.32 1.15 12.55
CA GLY A 102 2.40 0.16 12.38
C GLY A 102 2.49 -0.45 10.98
N ALA A 103 1.68 0.05 10.03
CA ALA A 103 1.67 -0.43 8.65
C ALA A 103 2.74 0.28 7.82
N ARG A 104 3.39 -0.45 6.91
CA ARG A 104 4.35 0.14 5.97
C ARG A 104 3.62 0.80 4.81
N LEU A 105 4.13 1.91 4.27
CA LEU A 105 3.66 2.40 2.99
C LEU A 105 4.62 2.02 1.84
N LEU A 106 4.05 1.35 0.85
CA LEU A 106 4.70 0.86 -0.36
C LEU A 106 4.26 1.72 -1.56
N LEU A 107 5.22 2.17 -2.37
CA LEU A 107 4.98 2.92 -3.59
C LEU A 107 5.24 2.00 -4.80
N MET A 108 4.31 1.92 -5.76
CA MET A 108 4.55 1.15 -6.99
C MET A 108 5.59 1.80 -7.88
N VAL A 109 5.52 3.12 -8.01
CA VAL A 109 6.50 3.91 -8.72
C VAL A 109 7.43 4.49 -7.67
N GLY A 110 8.63 3.93 -7.59
CA GLY A 110 9.63 4.37 -6.63
C GLY A 110 10.05 5.82 -6.86
N GLU A 111 10.06 6.61 -5.80
CA GLU A 111 11.30 7.33 -5.53
C GLU A 111 12.36 6.23 -5.36
N ARG A 112 13.24 6.12 -6.36
CA ARG A 112 14.35 5.17 -6.39
C ARG A 112 14.95 5.05 -4.99
N GLN A 113 14.77 3.87 -4.40
CA GLN A 113 15.24 3.50 -3.07
C GLN A 113 16.73 3.85 -2.93
N LEU A 114 17.04 5.00 -2.35
CA LEU A 114 18.37 5.29 -1.83
C LEU A 114 18.49 4.43 -0.57
N VAL A 115 18.99 3.22 -0.77
CA VAL A 115 19.54 2.40 0.31
C VAL A 115 20.74 3.17 0.87
N VAL A 116 20.51 4.03 1.85
CA VAL A 116 21.57 4.44 2.77
C VAL A 116 21.69 3.31 3.77
N THR A 117 22.56 2.36 3.45
CA THR A 117 23.11 1.42 4.44
C THR A 117 24.10 2.22 5.28
N ASP A 118 23.64 2.83 6.38
CA ASP A 118 24.53 3.18 7.47
C ASP A 118 24.73 1.92 8.33
N HIS A 119 25.75 1.15 7.96
CA HIS A 119 26.37 0.22 8.89
C HIS A 119 27.61 0.91 9.44
N ALA A 120 27.43 1.61 10.57
CA ALA A 120 28.54 2.13 11.35
C ALA A 120 29.56 1.01 11.66
N PRO A 121 30.86 1.19 11.37
CA PRO A 121 31.86 0.29 11.88
C PRO A 121 32.05 0.61 13.37
N ARG A 122 31.72 -0.35 14.24
CA ARG A 122 32.27 -0.37 15.60
C ARG A 122 33.76 -0.64 15.49
N ARG A 123 34.59 0.32 15.88
CA ARG A 123 35.90 0.10 16.51
C ARG A 123 36.21 1.23 17.46
#